data_AF-A0A654E0H3-F1
#
_entry.id   AF-A0A654E0H3-F1
#
_cell.length_a   1.000
_cell.length_b   1.000
_cell.length_c   1.000
_cell.angle_alpha   90.00
_cell.angle_beta   90.00
_cell.angle_gamma   90.00
#
_symmetry.space_group_name_H-M   'P 1'
#
loop_
_entity.id
_entity.type
_entity.pdbx_description
1 polymer ?
#
loop_
_entity_poly.entity_id
_entity_poly.type
_entity_poly.pdbx_seq_one_letter_code
_entity_poly.pdbx_strand_id
1 'polypeptide(L)' 'MKVLNANSEDQLFSAIRKDSTSALEFNAKSIKLITEHPEGSYSLTSTKDKTQLVISDKKLFWKSTNYLVVQL' A
#
# COMPACT_ATOMS: atom_id res chain seq x y z
N MET A 1 -17.05 15.22 -6.79
CA MET A 1 -16.34 13.93 -6.83
C MET A 1 -14.88 14.22 -7.13
N LYS A 2 -13.93 13.78 -6.29
CA LYS A 2 -12.50 14.04 -6.51
C LYS A 2 -11.98 13.00 -7.51
N VAL A 3 -12.02 13.36 -8.79
CA VAL A 3 -11.45 12.55 -9.85
C VAL A 3 -9.92 12.64 -9.75
N LEU A 4 -9.25 11.49 -9.71
CA LEU A 4 -7.81 11.43 -9.84
C LEU A 4 -7.51 11.78 -11.31
N ASN A 5 -6.94 12.96 -11.55
CA ASN A 5 -6.65 13.43 -12.92
C ASN A 5 -5.56 12.56 -13.53
N ALA A 6 -5.90 11.91 -14.64
CA ALA A 6 -5.09 10.93 -15.35
C ALA A 6 -3.88 11.51 -16.13
N ASN A 7 -3.33 12.63 -15.67
CA ASN A 7 -2.29 13.39 -16.39
C ASN A 7 -1.07 13.71 -15.52
N SER A 8 -0.94 13.10 -14.33
CA SER A 8 0.21 13.28 -13.44
C SER A 8 0.52 12.00 -12.65
N GLU A 9 0.19 10.84 -13.24
CA GLU A 9 -0.04 9.60 -12.51
C GLU A 9 1.26 8.90 -12.07
N ASP A 10 2.30 8.81 -12.91
CA ASP A 10 3.47 7.98 -12.60
C ASP A 10 4.35 8.51 -11.44
N GLN A 11 4.42 9.84 -11.24
CA GLN A 11 5.25 10.41 -10.17
C GLN A 11 4.65 10.18 -8.77
N LEU A 12 3.37 9.82 -8.69
CA LEU A 12 2.70 9.52 -7.42
C LEU A 12 2.83 8.05 -7.03
N PHE A 13 3.22 7.18 -7.96
CA PHE A 13 3.42 5.76 -7.71
C PHE A 13 4.90 5.44 -7.57
N SER A 14 5.27 4.78 -6.47
CA SER A 14 6.59 4.21 -6.33
C SER A 14 6.59 2.81 -6.93
N ALA A 15 7.44 2.58 -7.94
CA ALA A 15 7.64 1.25 -8.48
C ALA A 15 8.29 0.34 -7.42
N ILE A 16 7.66 -0.80 -7.15
CA ILE A 16 8.14 -1.78 -6.17
C ILE A 16 8.20 -3.18 -6.79
N ARG A 17 9.08 -4.03 -6.26
CA ARG A 17 9.17 -5.43 -6.66
C ARG A 17 8.21 -6.27 -5.84
N LYS A 18 7.04 -6.59 -6.38
CA LYS A 18 5.99 -7.38 -5.70
C LYS A 18 6.45 -8.72 -5.14
N ASP A 19 7.51 -9.30 -5.70
CA ASP A 19 8.10 -10.59 -5.32
C ASP A 19 9.02 -10.46 -4.09
N SER A 20 9.71 -9.33 -3.94
CA SER A 20 10.70 -9.10 -2.89
C SER A 20 10.16 -8.21 -1.77
N THR A 21 9.26 -7.29 -2.07
CA THR A 21 8.68 -6.34 -1.11
C THR A 21 7.82 -7.10 -0.10
N SER A 22 8.31 -7.14 1.13
CA SER A 22 7.64 -7.81 2.26
C SER A 22 7.17 -6.80 3.32
N ALA A 23 7.71 -5.58 3.28
CA ALA A 23 7.30 -4.49 4.16
C ALA A 23 7.39 -3.16 3.40
N LEU A 24 6.50 -2.25 3.75
CA LEU A 24 6.44 -0.88 3.26
C LEU A 24 6.30 0.05 4.47
N GLU A 25 7.23 0.99 4.62
CA GLU A 25 7.18 2.00 5.66
C GLU A 25 6.65 3.31 5.10
N PHE A 26 5.73 3.92 5.84
CA PHE A 26 5.11 5.19 5.54
C PHE A 26 5.47 6.17 6.65
N ASN A 27 5.99 7.34 6.28
CA ASN A 27 6.29 8.43 7.22
C ASN A 27 5.01 9.19 7.62
N ALA A 28 3.97 8.46 8.03
CA ALA A 28 2.70 9.00 8.47
C ALA A 28 2.17 8.22 9.68
N LYS A 29 1.52 8.93 10.60
CA LYS A 29 0.98 8.36 11.86
C LYS A 29 -0.19 7.42 11.60
N SER A 30 -0.98 7.75 10.60
CA SER A 30 -2.15 6.99 10.17
C SER A 30 -2.11 6.93 8.66
N ILE A 31 -2.35 5.75 8.10
CA ILE A 31 -2.61 5.62 6.67
C ILE A 31 -3.95 4.91 6.50
N LYS A 32 -4.65 5.24 5.43
CA LYS A 32 -5.85 4.54 5.02
C LYS A 32 -5.58 3.78 3.75
N LEU A 33 -5.76 2.46 3.79
CA LEU A 33 -5.74 1.65 2.58
C LEU A 33 -6.99 1.98 1.75
N ILE A 34 -6.78 2.35 0.50
CA ILE A 34 -7.87 2.64 -0.45
C ILE A 34 -8.15 1.39 -1.29
N THR A 35 -7.12 0.61 -1.60
CA THR A 35 -7.26 -0.67 -2.29
C THR A 35 -7.66 -1.78 -1.32
N GLU A 36 -8.58 -2.63 -1.74
CA GLU A 36 -8.97 -3.82 -1.01
C GLU A 36 -7.99 -4.96 -1.28
N HIS A 37 -7.33 -5.42 -0.22
CA HIS A 37 -6.47 -6.61 -0.25
C HIS A 37 -7.03 -7.65 0.73
N PRO A 38 -6.89 -8.96 0.44
CA PRO A 38 -7.45 -10.01 1.30
C PRO A 38 -6.98 -9.87 2.76
N GLU A 39 -7.91 -9.92 3.70
CA GLU A 39 -7.56 -9.97 5.12
C GLU A 39 -6.66 -11.17 5.43
N GLY A 40 -5.67 -10.97 6.31
CA GLY A 40 -4.66 -11.96 6.64
C GLY A 40 -3.49 -12.06 5.65
N SER A 41 -3.56 -11.44 4.47
CA SER A 41 -2.40 -11.38 3.55
C SER A 41 -1.39 -10.30 3.96
N TYR A 42 -1.78 -9.36 4.83
CA TYR A 42 -0.93 -8.28 5.32
C TYR A 42 -1.31 -7.88 6.75
N SER A 43 -0.45 -7.09 7.40
CA SER A 43 -0.68 -6.48 8.71
C SER A 43 -0.19 -5.05 8.69
N LEU A 44 -0.95 -4.16 9.33
CA LEU A 44 -0.62 -2.74 9.44
C LEU A 44 -0.25 -2.41 10.90
N THR A 45 0.93 -1.86 11.11
CA THR A 45 1.41 -1.46 12.43
C THR A 45 1.73 0.02 12.41
N SER A 46 0.92 0.82 13.11
CA SER A 46 1.17 2.25 13.30
C SER A 46 1.96 2.48 14.59
N THR A 47 3.10 3.14 14.46
CA THR A 47 3.91 3.69 15.55
C THR A 47 3.69 5.21 15.63
N LYS A 48 4.19 5.87 16.68
CA LYS A 48 3.97 7.31 16.96
C LYS A 48 4.16 8.26 15.77
N ASP A 49 5.09 7.95 14.85
CA ASP A 49 5.46 8.83 13.74
C ASP A 49 5.47 8.13 12.37
N LYS A 50 5.30 6.79 12.35
CA LYS A 50 5.42 5.98 11.14
C LYS A 50 4.42 4.85 11.15
N THR A 51 3.93 4.47 9.99
CA THR A 51 3.10 3.28 9.80
C THR A 51 3.84 2.30 8.93
N GLN A 52 3.86 1.03 9.32
CA GLN A 52 4.47 -0.04 8.55
C GLN A 52 3.41 -1.02 8.09
N LEU A 53 3.37 -1.33 6.80
CA LEU A 53 2.59 -2.42 6.23
C LEU A 53 3.51 -3.60 5.99
N VAL A 54 3.24 -4.72 6.64
CA VAL A 54 3.97 -5.98 6.47
C VAL A 54 3.11 -6.94 5.66
N ILE A 55 3.61 -7.40 4.53
CA ILE A 55 2.94 -8.36 3.64
C ILE A 55 3.37 -9.77 4.06
N SER A 56 2.48 -10.48 4.74
CA SER A 56 2.70 -11.85 5.21
C SER A 56 2.65 -12.85 4.04
N ASP A 57 1.72 -12.68 3.11
CA ASP A 57 1.60 -13.51 1.92
C ASP A 57 1.50 -12.66 0.66
N LYS A 58 2.61 -12.57 -0.08
CA LYS A 58 2.72 -11.77 -1.30
C LYS A 58 1.79 -12.27 -2.40
N LYS A 59 1.64 -13.59 -2.55
CA LYS A 59 0.81 -14.15 -3.62
C LYS A 59 -0.66 -13.82 -3.37
N LEU A 60 -1.09 -13.93 -2.11
CA LEU A 60 -2.45 -13.59 -1.72
C LEU A 60 -2.70 -12.08 -1.79
N PHE A 61 -1.75 -11.26 -1.34
CA PHE A 61 -1.87 -9.80 -1.33
C PHE A 61 -2.01 -9.21 -2.74
N TRP A 62 -1.20 -9.69 -3.69
CA TRP A 62 -1.24 -9.27 -5.10
C TRP A 62 -2.22 -10.07 -5.96
N LYS A 63 -3.07 -10.92 -5.35
CA LYS A 63 -4.04 -11.74 -6.09
C LYS A 63 -5.17 -10.89 -6.65
N SER A 64 -5.64 -9.90 -5.88
CA SER A 64 -6.79 -9.07 -6.25
C SER A 64 -6.39 -7.88 -7.14
N THR A 65 -5.27 -7.23 -6.85
CA THR A 65 -4.78 -6.04 -7.59
C THR A 65 -3.26 -6.08 -7.71
N ASN A 66 -2.70 -5.41 -8.74
CA ASN A 66 -1.24 -5.25 -8.92
C ASN A 66 -0.71 -3.90 -8.40
N TYR A 67 -1.56 -3.09 -7.78
CA TYR A 67 -1.23 -1.76 -7.29
C TYR A 67 -1.76 -1.58 -5.88
N LEU A 68 -1.08 -0.75 -5.11
CA LEU A 68 -1.42 -0.41 -3.73
C LEU A 68 -1.65 1.10 -3.68
N VAL A 69 -2.86 1.51 -3.30
CA VAL A 69 -3.16 2.93 -3.08
C VAL A 69 -3.41 3.15 -1.61
N VAL A 70 -2.65 4.07 -1.03
CA VAL A 70 -2.82 4.50 0.36
C VAL A 70 -3.03 6.00 0.40
N GLN A 71 -3.82 6.43 1.38
CA GLN A 71 -3.97 7.83 1.74
C GLN A 71 -3.21 8.07 3.04
N LEU A 72 -2.26 9.01 3.02
CA LEU A 72 -1.54 9.50 4.20
C LEU A 72 -2.35 10.56 4.94
#